data_AF-A0A915Z8I0-F1
#
_entry.id   AF-A0A915Z8I0-F1
#
_cell.length_a   1.000
_cell.length_b   1.000
_cell.length_c   1.000
_cell.angle_alpha   90.00
_cell.angle_beta   90.00
_cell.angle_gamma   90.00
#
_symmetry.space_group_name_H-M   'P 1'
#
loop_
_entity.id
_entity.type
_entity.pdbx_description
1 polymer ?
#
loop_
_entity_poly.entity_id
_entity_poly.type
_entity_poly.pdbx_seq_one_letter_code
_entity_poly.pdbx_strand_id
1 'polypeptide(L)'
;MNEWGKNKGFGIIKDRVTKEGDYIRRRTYICEHGKKYTSNSNKDTSTKKISCPWRLNASCSKENNPNSSVFINKVVDEHNHELNIEAIAFRESKRFSNEILEDIQFLTNHCKMGATAQRRYLEAKYPTHPLYSRDLYAAIQKFRPTTKSLSNDAAKMSNWLDQQKEIDSRWIWDGIITLCRL
;
A
#
# COMPACT_ATOMS: atom_id res chain seq x y z
N MET A 1 -18.51 -5.45 8.69
CA MET A 1 -17.32 -6.08 9.33
C MET A 1 -16.29 -5.05 9.77
N ASN A 2 -15.69 -4.26 8.87
CA ASN A 2 -14.62 -3.32 9.25
C ASN A 2 -15.12 -2.24 10.22
N GLU A 3 -16.28 -1.64 9.95
CA GLU A 3 -16.93 -0.68 10.87
C GLU A 3 -17.27 -1.28 12.23
N TRP A 4 -17.75 -2.53 12.25
CA TRP A 4 -18.02 -3.25 13.49
C TRP A 4 -16.76 -3.36 14.36
N GLY A 5 -15.61 -3.72 13.77
CA GLY A 5 -14.34 -3.77 14.50
C GLY A 5 -13.91 -2.39 15.02
N LYS A 6 -14.05 -1.34 14.18
CA LYS A 6 -13.75 0.04 14.57
C LYS A 6 -14.58 0.49 15.77
N ASN A 7 -15.88 0.21 15.76
CA ASN A 7 -16.79 0.52 16.87
C ASN A 7 -16.49 -0.30 18.14
N LYS A 8 -15.75 -1.40 18.00
CA LYS A 8 -15.23 -2.20 19.10
C LYS A 8 -13.79 -1.83 19.50
N GLY A 9 -13.15 -0.88 18.83
CA GLY A 9 -11.82 -0.37 19.19
C GLY A 9 -10.63 -1.11 18.56
N PHE A 10 -10.84 -1.87 17.47
CA PHE A 10 -9.73 -2.52 16.74
C PHE A 10 -9.93 -2.56 15.22
N GLY A 11 -8.82 -2.69 14.50
CA GLY A 11 -8.86 -2.91 13.04
C GLY A 11 -9.07 -4.38 12.69
N ILE A 12 -9.87 -4.65 11.65
CA ILE A 12 -10.01 -6.00 11.07
C ILE A 12 -9.32 -6.03 9.71
N ILE A 13 -8.40 -6.98 9.54
CA ILE A 13 -7.73 -7.23 8.26
C ILE A 13 -8.20 -8.54 7.66
N LYS A 14 -8.32 -8.55 6.34
CA LYS A 14 -8.63 -9.77 5.60
C LYS A 14 -7.34 -10.59 5.45
N ASP A 15 -7.32 -11.80 5.98
CA ASP A 15 -6.15 -12.68 5.97
C ASP A 15 -6.29 -13.73 4.85
N ARG A 16 -6.32 -15.02 5.18
CA ARG A 16 -6.44 -16.12 4.21
C ARG A 16 -7.73 -16.06 3.39
N VAL A 17 -7.61 -16.51 2.14
CA VAL A 17 -8.74 -16.69 1.21
C VAL A 17 -8.57 -18.03 0.51
N THR A 18 -9.67 -18.76 0.36
CA THR A 18 -9.75 -19.93 -0.52
C THR A 18 -10.73 -19.61 -1.63
N LYS A 19 -10.29 -19.81 -2.87
CA LYS A 19 -11.10 -19.60 -4.07
C LYS A 19 -11.30 -20.91 -4.83
N GLU A 20 -12.40 -20.98 -5.56
CA GLU A 20 -12.67 -22.03 -6.55
C GLU A 20 -13.10 -21.30 -7.82
N GLY A 21 -12.22 -21.25 -8.83
CA GLY A 21 -12.34 -20.29 -9.93
C GLY A 21 -12.34 -18.86 -9.40
N ASP A 22 -13.30 -18.05 -9.86
CA ASP A 22 -13.45 -16.65 -9.43
C ASP A 22 -14.21 -16.49 -8.10
N TYR A 23 -14.81 -17.57 -7.59
CA TYR A 23 -15.64 -17.52 -6.39
C TYR A 23 -14.82 -17.69 -5.11
N ILE A 24 -15.03 -16.78 -4.15
CA ILE A 24 -14.45 -16.91 -2.81
C ILE A 24 -15.28 -17.91 -2.00
N ARG A 25 -14.69 -19.06 -1.65
CA ARG A 25 -15.34 -20.11 -0.86
C ARG A 25 -15.10 -19.95 0.64
N ARG A 26 -13.92 -19.49 1.04
CA ARG A 26 -13.59 -19.26 2.45
C ARG A 26 -12.80 -17.97 2.62
N ARG A 27 -13.06 -17.25 3.71
CA ARG A 27 -12.34 -16.05 4.11
C ARG A 27 -12.07 -16.07 5.61
N THR A 28 -10.82 -15.83 5.98
CA THR A 28 -10.44 -15.56 7.37
C THR A 28 -10.20 -14.07 7.56
N TYR A 29 -10.74 -13.55 8.65
CA TYR A 29 -10.54 -12.20 9.14
C TYR A 29 -9.80 -12.29 10.47
N ILE A 30 -8.83 -11.41 10.68
CA ILE A 30 -8.06 -11.34 11.93
C ILE A 30 -7.95 -9.89 12.39
N CYS A 31 -7.56 -9.69 13.64
CA CYS A 31 -7.23 -8.36 14.15
C CYS A 31 -6.03 -7.79 13.39
N GLU A 32 -5.93 -6.45 13.27
CA GLU A 32 -4.74 -5.78 12.72
C GLU A 32 -3.44 -6.18 13.45
N HIS A 33 -3.59 -6.60 14.71
CA HIS A 33 -2.53 -7.12 15.59
C HIS A 33 -2.34 -8.65 15.52
N GLY A 34 -3.15 -9.36 14.74
CA GLY A 34 -3.25 -10.83 14.72
C GLY A 34 -2.09 -11.55 14.03
N LYS A 35 -1.25 -10.84 13.28
CA LYS A 35 -0.07 -11.44 12.64
C LYS A 35 1.06 -11.59 13.66
N LYS A 36 1.90 -12.59 13.44
CA LYS A 36 3.19 -12.74 14.13
C LYS A 36 4.24 -11.93 13.41
N TYR A 37 5.08 -11.22 14.15
CA TYR A 37 6.25 -10.57 13.58
C TYR A 37 7.31 -11.62 13.22
N THR A 38 7.85 -11.52 12.02
CA THR A 38 9.03 -12.26 11.57
C THR A 38 10.00 -11.26 10.94
N SER A 39 11.26 -11.33 11.34
CA SER A 39 12.32 -10.42 10.90
C SER A 39 13.57 -11.21 10.57
N ASN A 40 14.21 -10.84 9.46
CA ASN A 40 15.55 -11.30 9.10
C ASN A 40 16.61 -10.23 9.41
N SER A 41 16.23 -9.17 10.12
CA SER A 41 17.04 -8.00 10.42
C SER A 41 17.21 -7.86 11.93
N ASN A 42 18.42 -7.51 12.36
CA ASN A 42 18.75 -7.25 13.77
C ASN A 42 18.35 -5.84 14.23
N LYS A 43 17.61 -5.08 13.41
CA LYS A 43 17.14 -3.74 13.76
C LYS A 43 15.88 -3.81 14.61
N ASP A 44 15.91 -3.21 15.79
CA ASP A 44 14.73 -3.00 16.62
C ASP A 44 13.67 -2.24 15.83
N THR A 45 12.50 -2.86 15.69
CA THR A 45 11.37 -2.31 14.94
C THR A 45 10.11 -2.42 15.77
N SER A 46 9.45 -1.29 16.04
CA SER A 46 8.12 -1.30 16.64
C SER A 46 7.11 -1.88 15.65
N THR A 47 6.44 -2.97 16.01
CA THR A 47 5.44 -3.63 15.16
C THR A 47 4.13 -3.83 15.91
N LYS A 48 3.01 -3.72 15.20
CA LYS A 48 1.69 -4.05 15.73
C LYS A 48 1.45 -5.56 15.81
N LYS A 49 2.33 -6.37 15.23
CA LYS A 49 2.15 -7.82 15.05
C LYS A 49 2.48 -8.60 16.33
N ILE A 50 1.49 -8.70 17.23
CA ILE A 50 1.61 -9.35 18.54
C ILE A 50 0.85 -10.67 18.64
N SER A 51 0.48 -11.27 17.50
CA SER A 51 -0.25 -12.54 17.43
C SER A 51 -1.57 -12.54 18.21
N CYS A 52 -2.34 -11.44 18.11
CA CYS A 52 -3.67 -11.36 18.70
C CYS A 52 -4.56 -12.54 18.27
N PRO A 53 -5.25 -13.23 19.22
CA PRO A 53 -5.98 -14.47 18.93
C PRO A 53 -7.31 -14.24 18.21
N TRP A 54 -7.85 -13.01 18.26
CA TRP A 54 -9.09 -12.65 17.58
C TRP A 54 -9.09 -13.06 16.12
N ARG A 55 -10.07 -13.87 15.74
CA ARG A 55 -10.25 -14.33 14.36
C ARG A 55 -11.69 -14.71 14.07
N LEU A 56 -12.08 -14.52 12.82
CA LEU A 56 -13.37 -14.93 12.31
C LEU A 56 -13.20 -15.65 10.97
N ASN A 57 -13.77 -16.85 10.89
CA ASN A 57 -13.80 -17.64 9.67
C ASN A 57 -15.19 -17.62 9.07
N ALA A 58 -15.28 -17.21 7.81
CA ALA A 58 -16.50 -17.24 7.02
C ALA A 58 -16.33 -18.17 5.81
N SER A 59 -17.39 -18.86 5.41
CA SER A 59 -17.41 -19.66 4.18
C SER A 59 -18.73 -19.58 3.46
N CYS A 60 -18.67 -19.75 2.14
CA CYS A 60 -19.82 -19.98 1.28
C CYS A 60 -19.64 -21.38 0.68
N SER A 61 -20.40 -22.37 1.19
CA SER A 61 -20.35 -23.73 0.66
C SER A 61 -20.98 -23.78 -0.73
N LYS A 62 -20.55 -24.74 -1.55
CA LYS A 62 -21.15 -25.06 -2.85
C LYS A 62 -22.33 -26.02 -2.67
N GLU A 63 -22.16 -26.98 -1.77
CA GLU A 63 -23.17 -27.97 -1.43
C GLU A 63 -24.22 -27.36 -0.50
N ASN A 64 -25.49 -27.68 -0.77
CA ASN A 64 -26.65 -27.30 0.05
C ASN A 64 -26.76 -25.80 0.35
N ASN A 65 -26.29 -24.96 -0.57
CA ASN A 65 -26.32 -23.51 -0.43
C ASN A 65 -26.82 -22.82 -1.72
N PRO A 66 -28.09 -23.06 -2.11
CA PRO A 66 -28.65 -22.54 -3.35
C PRO A 66 -28.64 -21.01 -3.42
N ASN A 67 -28.69 -20.34 -2.27
CA ASN A 67 -28.71 -18.89 -2.17
C ASN A 67 -27.30 -18.27 -2.03
N SER A 68 -26.23 -19.06 -2.17
CA SER A 68 -24.84 -18.60 -2.01
C SER A 68 -24.61 -17.83 -0.69
N SER A 69 -25.29 -18.24 0.37
CA SER A 69 -25.23 -17.62 1.68
C SER A 69 -23.84 -17.79 2.31
N VAL A 70 -23.42 -16.78 3.07
CA VAL A 70 -22.15 -16.78 3.79
C VAL A 70 -22.39 -17.18 5.24
N PHE A 71 -21.72 -18.24 5.68
CA PHE A 71 -21.79 -18.76 7.03
C PHE A 71 -20.56 -18.37 7.83
N ILE A 72 -20.76 -17.98 9.09
CA ILE A 72 -19.66 -17.79 10.04
C ILE A 72 -19.43 -19.13 10.73
N ASN A 73 -18.28 -19.76 10.46
CA ASN A 73 -17.98 -21.10 10.95
C ASN A 73 -17.31 -21.08 12.33
N LYS A 74 -16.52 -20.04 12.60
CA LYS A 74 -15.76 -19.91 13.84
C LYS A 74 -15.53 -18.45 14.16
N VAL A 75 -15.78 -18.10 15.41
CA VAL A 75 -15.42 -16.81 16.00
C VAL A 75 -14.56 -17.10 17.23
N VAL A 76 -13.41 -16.44 17.31
CA VAL A 76 -12.64 -16.32 18.54
C VAL A 76 -12.67 -14.84 18.88
N ASP A 77 -13.35 -14.50 19.96
CA ASP A 77 -13.60 -13.11 20.38
C ASP A 77 -12.73 -12.72 21.58
N GLU A 78 -11.45 -13.08 21.51
CA GLU A 78 -10.46 -12.79 22.52
C GLU A 78 -9.38 -11.87 21.96
N HIS A 79 -8.92 -10.92 22.77
CA HIS A 79 -7.84 -10.02 22.44
C HIS A 79 -6.75 -10.06 23.51
N ASN A 80 -5.50 -9.92 23.07
CA ASN A 80 -4.34 -9.83 23.96
C ASN A 80 -3.77 -8.40 24.02
N HIS A 81 -4.59 -7.41 23.69
CA HIS A 81 -4.27 -6.00 23.74
C HIS A 81 -5.53 -5.21 24.07
N GLU A 82 -5.34 -3.99 24.55
CA GLU A 82 -6.43 -3.08 24.82
C GLU A 82 -7.15 -2.68 23.53
N LEU A 83 -8.48 -2.61 23.60
CA LEU A 83 -9.33 -2.11 22.54
C LEU A 83 -9.65 -0.65 22.83
N ASN A 84 -9.30 0.24 21.91
CA ASN A 84 -9.42 1.68 22.14
C ASN A 84 -10.09 2.35 20.95
N ILE A 85 -11.36 2.75 21.15
CA ILE A 85 -12.20 3.38 20.12
C ILE A 85 -11.65 4.78 19.78
N GLU A 86 -11.20 5.55 20.76
CA GLU A 86 -10.64 6.88 20.53
C GLU A 86 -9.37 6.82 19.69
N ALA A 87 -8.51 5.83 19.94
CA ALA A 87 -7.31 5.58 19.14
C ALA A 87 -7.64 5.16 17.70
N ILE A 88 -8.79 4.53 17.45
CA ILE A 88 -9.29 4.25 16.10
C ILE A 88 -9.82 5.53 15.45
N ALA A 89 -10.65 6.31 16.16
CA ALA A 89 -11.20 7.57 15.67
C ALA A 89 -10.09 8.56 15.29
N PHE A 90 -9.07 8.71 16.14
CA PHE A 90 -7.90 9.53 15.86
C PHE A 90 -7.11 9.06 14.64
N ARG A 91 -6.97 7.73 14.47
CA ARG A 91 -6.28 7.16 13.29
C ARG A 91 -7.05 7.40 11.99
N GLU A 92 -8.38 7.44 12.05
CA GLU A 92 -9.22 7.72 10.90
C GLU A 92 -9.27 9.23 10.59
N SER A 93 -9.29 10.10 11.60
CA SER A 93 -9.32 11.56 11.39
C SER A 93 -8.07 12.10 10.72
N LYS A 94 -6.91 11.45 10.90
CA LYS A 94 -5.65 11.80 10.22
C LYS A 94 -5.51 11.26 8.79
N ARG A 95 -6.44 10.45 8.30
CA ARG A 95 -6.33 9.89 6.95
C ARG A 95 -6.60 10.99 5.93
N PHE A 96 -5.66 11.17 5.01
CA PHE A 96 -5.86 12.02 3.86
C PHE A 96 -6.99 11.48 2.98
N SER A 97 -7.87 12.39 2.56
CA SER A 97 -8.86 12.12 1.53
C SER A 97 -8.19 11.81 0.19
N ASN A 98 -8.93 11.25 -0.75
CA ASN A 98 -8.42 11.02 -2.10
C ASN A 98 -7.97 12.33 -2.76
N GLU A 99 -8.71 13.42 -2.53
CA GLU A 99 -8.37 14.75 -3.05
C GLU A 99 -7.00 15.23 -2.55
N ILE A 100 -6.73 15.13 -1.24
CA ILE A 100 -5.43 15.47 -0.65
C ILE A 100 -4.32 14.57 -1.23
N LEU A 101 -4.61 13.28 -1.46
CA LEU A 101 -3.64 12.35 -2.04
C LEU A 101 -3.34 12.65 -3.51
N GLU A 102 -4.34 13.06 -4.30
CA GLU A 102 -4.19 13.50 -5.68
C GLU A 102 -3.33 14.76 -5.76
N ASP A 103 -3.55 15.73 -4.88
CA ASP A 103 -2.68 16.90 -4.75
C ASP A 103 -1.25 16.52 -4.37
N ILE A 104 -1.06 15.66 -3.36
CA ILE A 104 0.28 15.19 -2.98
C ILE A 104 0.97 14.52 -4.17
N GLN A 105 0.25 13.69 -4.92
CA GLN A 105 0.77 13.04 -6.11
C GLN A 105 1.15 14.07 -7.19
N PHE A 106 0.29 15.06 -7.44
CA PHE A 106 0.53 16.10 -8.43
C PHE A 106 1.77 16.94 -8.07
N LEU A 107 1.83 17.42 -6.82
CA LEU A 107 2.95 18.23 -6.32
C LEU A 107 4.27 17.45 -6.31
N THR A 108 4.21 16.14 -6.05
CA THR A 108 5.39 15.26 -6.05
C THR A 108 5.88 14.95 -7.46
N ASN A 109 4.98 14.55 -8.36
CA ASN A 109 5.36 14.02 -9.67
C ASN A 109 5.53 15.10 -10.73
N HIS A 110 4.63 16.08 -10.76
CA HIS A 110 4.60 17.11 -11.80
C HIS A 110 5.31 18.38 -11.37
N CYS A 111 5.04 18.88 -10.15
CA CYS A 111 5.71 20.11 -9.66
C CYS A 111 7.12 19.85 -9.11
N LYS A 112 7.49 18.58 -8.84
CA LYS A 112 8.75 18.18 -8.20
C LYS A 112 9.05 18.98 -6.92
N MET A 113 8.00 19.31 -6.18
CA MET A 113 8.08 20.23 -5.05
C MET A 113 8.66 19.53 -3.82
N GLY A 114 9.53 20.24 -3.07
CA GLY A 114 10.08 19.75 -1.81
C GLY A 114 9.00 19.62 -0.71
N ALA A 115 9.20 18.71 0.25
CA ALA A 115 8.19 18.37 1.26
C ALA A 115 7.68 19.58 2.06
N THR A 116 8.56 20.53 2.40
CA THR A 116 8.19 21.77 3.11
C THR A 116 7.24 22.65 2.29
N ALA A 117 7.48 22.79 0.99
CA ALA A 117 6.63 23.59 0.12
C ALA A 117 5.29 22.88 -0.14
N GLN A 118 5.30 21.54 -0.30
CA GLN A 118 4.06 20.76 -0.39
C GLN A 118 3.21 20.92 0.86
N ARG A 119 3.83 20.86 2.06
CA ARG A 119 3.13 21.08 3.32
C ARG A 119 2.43 22.43 3.34
N ARG A 120 3.15 23.52 3.04
CA ARG A 120 2.58 24.88 3.05
C ARG A 120 1.40 25.01 2.09
N TYR A 121 1.51 24.43 0.89
CA TYR A 121 0.41 24.40 -0.07
C TYR A 121 -0.82 23.69 0.51
N LEU A 122 -0.63 22.49 1.08
CA LEU A 122 -1.72 21.69 1.63
C LEU A 122 -2.35 22.35 2.87
N GLU A 123 -1.56 22.99 3.72
CA GLU A 123 -2.07 23.76 4.88
C GLU A 123 -2.95 24.94 4.43
N ALA A 124 -2.57 25.61 3.33
CA ALA A 124 -3.35 26.71 2.78
C ALA A 124 -4.64 26.22 2.11
N LYS A 125 -4.59 25.11 1.36
CA LYS A 125 -5.76 24.56 0.65
C LYS A 125 -6.73 23.81 1.58
N TYR A 126 -6.21 23.15 2.61
CA TYR A 126 -6.97 22.31 3.55
C TYR A 126 -6.78 22.77 5.01
N PRO A 127 -7.19 24.00 5.38
CA PRO A 127 -6.89 24.58 6.69
C PRO A 127 -7.54 23.85 7.86
N THR A 128 -8.64 23.12 7.61
CA THR A 128 -9.37 22.35 8.63
C THR A 128 -8.84 20.92 8.81
N HIS A 129 -7.95 20.45 7.94
CA HIS A 129 -7.44 19.08 8.01
C HIS A 129 -6.06 19.03 8.68
N PRO A 130 -5.89 18.31 9.81
CA PRO A 130 -4.60 18.25 10.49
C PRO A 130 -3.57 17.45 9.69
N LEU A 131 -2.50 18.12 9.26
CA LEU A 131 -1.42 17.53 8.46
C LEU A 131 -0.25 17.06 9.33
N TYR A 132 -0.32 15.85 9.87
CA TYR A 132 0.77 15.28 10.65
C TYR A 132 2.00 14.99 9.79
N SER A 133 3.18 15.47 10.22
CA SER A 133 4.41 15.37 9.43
C SER A 133 4.72 13.94 9.01
N ARG A 134 4.68 12.98 9.94
CA ARG A 134 4.97 11.57 9.64
C ARG A 134 4.06 11.00 8.55
N ASP A 135 2.77 11.29 8.61
CA ASP A 135 1.78 10.80 7.65
C ASP A 135 1.94 11.50 6.28
N LEU A 136 2.22 12.81 6.27
CA LEU A 136 2.55 13.57 5.06
C LEU A 136 3.81 13.03 4.37
N TYR A 137 4.90 12.85 5.11
CA TYR A 137 6.14 12.30 4.55
C TYR A 137 5.94 10.89 3.99
N ALA A 138 5.17 10.04 4.68
CA ALA A 138 4.83 8.70 4.18
C ALA A 138 4.03 8.76 2.87
N ALA A 139 3.07 9.68 2.76
CA ALA A 139 2.29 9.89 1.54
C ALA A 139 3.16 10.40 0.39
N ILE A 140 4.00 11.41 0.61
CA ILE A 140 4.95 11.92 -0.40
C ILE A 140 5.88 10.80 -0.88
N GLN A 141 6.44 10.03 0.06
CA GLN A 141 7.37 8.95 -0.26
C GLN A 141 6.74 7.84 -1.11
N LYS A 142 5.42 7.63 -0.98
CA LYS A 142 4.67 6.67 -1.81
C LYS A 142 4.66 7.06 -3.29
N PHE A 143 4.64 8.36 -3.60
CA PHE A 143 4.59 8.87 -4.97
C PHE A 143 5.96 9.22 -5.54
N ARG A 144 6.97 9.41 -4.68
CA ARG A 144 8.35 9.63 -5.14
C ARG A 144 8.79 8.47 -6.05
N PRO A 145 9.35 8.79 -7.24
CA PRO A 145 9.96 7.78 -8.10
C PRO A 145 11.00 7.00 -7.31
N THR A 146 10.90 5.68 -7.30
CA THR A 146 11.97 4.84 -6.77
C THR A 146 13.07 4.72 -7.84
N THR A 147 14.30 4.43 -7.44
CA THR A 147 15.40 4.15 -8.38
C THR A 147 15.06 3.04 -9.39
N LYS A 148 14.08 2.18 -9.11
CA LYS A 148 13.56 1.16 -10.04
C LYS A 148 12.60 1.70 -11.11
N SER A 149 11.91 2.82 -10.86
CA SER A 149 10.99 3.44 -11.83
C SER A 149 11.66 4.49 -12.71
N LEU A 150 12.84 4.96 -12.32
CA LEU A 150 13.72 5.73 -13.18
C LEU A 150 14.48 4.74 -14.05
N SER A 151 14.02 4.48 -15.26
CA SER A 151 14.96 4.11 -16.34
C SER A 151 16.01 5.23 -16.34
N ASN A 152 17.20 4.92 -15.84
CA ASN A 152 18.27 5.90 -15.74
C ASN A 152 18.60 6.41 -17.14
N ASP A 153 19.16 7.61 -17.25
CA ASP A 153 19.41 8.20 -18.57
C ASP A 153 20.28 7.29 -19.45
N ALA A 154 21.15 6.48 -18.84
CA ALA A 154 21.90 5.42 -19.51
C ALA A 154 21.01 4.33 -20.16
N ALA A 155 19.98 3.83 -19.47
CA ALA A 155 19.05 2.84 -20.00
C ALA A 155 18.14 3.42 -21.08
N LYS A 156 17.75 4.70 -20.96
CA LYS A 156 17.01 5.39 -22.04
C LYS A 156 17.89 5.60 -23.27
N MET A 157 19.15 6.01 -23.07
CA MET A 157 20.12 6.11 -24.16
C MET A 157 20.38 4.75 -24.81
N SER A 158 20.53 3.68 -24.03
CA SER A 158 20.70 2.31 -24.58
C SER A 158 19.51 1.90 -25.44
N ASN A 159 18.28 2.05 -24.94
CA ASN A 159 17.08 1.70 -25.69
C ASN A 159 16.92 2.53 -26.97
N TRP A 160 17.31 3.81 -26.95
CA TRP A 160 17.29 4.66 -28.14
C TRP A 160 18.32 4.21 -29.18
N LEU A 161 19.53 3.82 -28.74
CA LEU A 161 20.59 3.30 -29.60
C LEU A 161 20.19 1.97 -30.26
N ASP A 162 19.51 1.09 -29.52
CA ASP A 162 18.98 -0.17 -30.04
C ASP A 162 17.92 0.06 -31.12
N GLN A 163 17.04 1.05 -30.94
CA GLN A 163 16.07 1.45 -31.97
C GLN A 163 16.73 1.99 -33.24
N GLN A 164 17.82 2.75 -33.13
CA GLN A 164 18.55 3.23 -34.31
C GLN A 164 19.21 2.09 -35.10
N LYS A 165 19.66 1.04 -34.41
CA LYS A 165 20.27 -0.14 -35.02
C LYS A 165 19.26 -0.98 -35.83
N GLU A 166 17.99 -0.98 -35.44
CA GLU A 166 16.93 -1.63 -36.23
C GLU A 166 16.55 -0.82 -37.49
N ILE A 167 16.78 0.50 -37.47
CA ILE A 167 16.46 1.39 -38.60
C ILE A 167 17.59 1.43 -39.64
N ASP A 168 18.86 1.33 -39.23
CA ASP A 168 20.00 1.22 -40.13
C ASP A 168 20.99 0.19 -39.56
N SER A 169 21.22 -0.91 -40.28
CA SER A 169 22.06 -2.01 -39.81
C SER A 169 23.57 -1.71 -39.88
N ARG A 170 23.96 -0.55 -40.42
CA ARG A 170 25.36 -0.11 -40.50
C ARG A 170 25.91 0.49 -39.21
N TRP A 171 25.08 0.64 -38.18
CA TRP A 171 25.53 1.11 -36.88
C TRP A 171 26.10 -0.06 -36.05
N ILE A 172 27.40 0.01 -35.72
CA ILE A 172 28.12 -0.98 -34.91
C ILE A 172 28.46 -0.38 -33.54
N TRP A 173 28.38 -1.21 -32.49
CA TRP A 173 28.72 -0.84 -31.12
C TRP A 173 30.19 -1.19 -30.82
N ASP A 174 31.04 -0.19 -30.61
CA ASP A 174 32.47 -0.37 -30.27
C ASP A 174 32.78 -0.29 -28.76
N GLY A 175 31.76 -0.44 -27.90
CA GLY A 175 31.95 -0.61 -26.46
C GLY A 175 32.36 0.63 -25.65
N ILE A 176 32.52 1.79 -26.30
CA ILE A 176 32.64 3.10 -25.67
C ILE A 176 31.54 3.96 -26.29
N ILE A 177 30.69 4.59 -25.47
CA ILE A 177 29.43 5.31 -25.78
C ILE A 177 29.56 6.33 -26.94
N THR A 178 29.78 5.84 -28.14
CA THR A 178 29.96 6.60 -29.37
C THR A 178 29.56 5.69 -30.52
N LEU A 179 28.66 6.20 -31.35
CA LEU A 179 28.28 5.56 -32.60
C LEU A 179 29.10 6.17 -33.73
N CYS A 180 29.81 5.34 -34.50
CA CYS A 180 30.44 5.76 -35.75
C CYS A 180 29.64 5.22 -36.94
N ARG A 181 29.39 6.09 -37.92
CA ARG A 181 28.74 5.75 -39.19
C ARG A 181 29.83 5.50 -40.23
N LEU A 182 29.83 4.31 -40.85
CA LEU A 182 30.63 4.02 -42.04
C LEU A 182 30.01 4.64 -43.30
#